data_AF-A0A0S7X7B9-F1
#
_entry.id   AF-A0A0S7X7B9-F1
#
_cell.length_a   1.000
_cell.length_b   1.000
_cell.length_c   1.000
_cell.angle_alpha   90.00
_cell.angle_beta   90.00
_cell.angle_gamma   90.00
#
_symmetry.space_group_name_H-M   'P 1'
#
loop_
_entity.id
_entity.type
_entity.pdbx_description
1 polymer ?
#
loop_
_entity_poly.entity_id
_entity_poly.type
_entity_poly.pdbx_seq_one_letter_code
_entity_poly.pdbx_strand_id
1 'polypeptide(L)'
;MMGILRSQRTCQQIDVNRCGKEIVASSLVRFVYFVEKQIRPYKFRLFGLLKHLRGVQLGKLRASCSAGSTLRAGDRVRIRSKREILATLDSRHRLRGLRFMNEMWKYCGQIHTVRKVVRRIVDENVYREKTLRGVVILNGLFCEGTAEFPHCDRTCHFFWKEDWLQKIHDGFES
;
A
#
# COMPACT_ATOMS: atom_id res chain seq x y z
N MET A 1 -41.06 -13.26 -4.79
CA MET A 1 -39.75 -13.32 -5.46
C MET A 1 -39.12 -11.94 -5.44
N MET A 2 -38.21 -11.64 -4.50
CA MET A 2 -37.51 -10.34 -4.45
C MET A 2 -36.08 -10.51 -3.94
N GLY A 3 -35.12 -10.38 -4.86
CA GLY A 3 -33.89 -9.61 -4.70
C GLY A 3 -32.84 -10.09 -3.70
N ILE A 4 -32.11 -11.16 -4.01
CA ILE A 4 -30.78 -11.41 -3.44
C ILE A 4 -29.74 -10.69 -4.31
N LEU A 5 -29.35 -9.47 -3.95
CA LEU A 5 -28.09 -8.87 -4.44
C LEU A 5 -27.48 -7.97 -3.35
N ARG A 6 -26.94 -8.60 -2.29
CA ARG A 6 -26.04 -7.95 -1.34
C ARG A 6 -24.62 -7.98 -1.91
N SER A 7 -24.26 -6.96 -2.70
CA SER A 7 -22.87 -6.75 -3.12
C SER A 7 -22.08 -6.11 -1.96
N GLN A 8 -21.61 -6.95 -1.05
CA GLN A 8 -20.81 -6.57 0.11
C GLN A 8 -19.33 -6.49 -0.23
N ARG A 9 -18.76 -5.35 -0.63
CA ARG A 9 -17.28 -5.29 -0.77
C ARG A 9 -16.72 -3.92 -0.44
N THR A 10 -15.97 -3.83 0.67
CA THR A 10 -14.68 -3.12 0.80
C THR A 10 -14.12 -3.25 2.24
N CYS A 11 -13.83 -4.48 2.66
CA CYS A 11 -12.74 -4.69 3.62
C CYS A 11 -11.42 -4.58 2.83
N GLN A 12 -10.38 -3.97 3.40
CA GLN A 12 -9.10 -3.62 2.74
C GLN A 12 -8.68 -4.63 1.67
N GLN A 13 -8.96 -4.30 0.42
CA GLN A 13 -8.72 -5.22 -0.68
C GLN A 13 -7.21 -5.34 -0.90
N ILE A 14 -6.68 -6.53 -0.63
CA ILE A 14 -5.29 -6.88 -0.98
C ILE A 14 -5.28 -7.30 -2.44
N ASP A 15 -4.88 -6.36 -3.31
CA ASP A 15 -4.77 -6.63 -4.74
C ASP A 15 -3.39 -7.24 -5.02
N VAL A 16 -3.38 -8.56 -5.15
CA VAL A 16 -2.18 -9.37 -5.49
C VAL A 16 -2.14 -9.76 -6.96
N ASN A 17 -3.03 -9.24 -7.81
CA ASN A 17 -3.06 -9.56 -9.23
C ASN A 17 -2.88 -8.29 -10.08
N ARG A 18 -1.62 -7.93 -10.39
CA ARG A 18 -1.32 -7.28 -11.68
C ARG A 18 0.13 -7.51 -12.13
N CYS A 19 0.34 -8.63 -12.81
CA CYS A 19 1.21 -8.74 -13.98
C CYS A 19 0.33 -9.23 -15.14
N GLY A 20 0.28 -8.48 -16.26
CA GLY A 20 -0.39 -8.90 -17.51
C GLY A 20 -1.65 -8.11 -17.95
N LYS A 21 -1.43 -7.13 -18.85
CA LYS A 21 -2.19 -6.65 -20.05
C LYS A 21 -3.74 -6.69 -20.07
N GLU A 22 -4.46 -5.55 -20.10
CA GLU A 22 -5.01 -4.73 -21.24
C GLU A 22 -6.25 -5.35 -21.94
N ILE A 23 -7.31 -4.70 -22.49
CA ILE A 23 -8.00 -3.38 -22.56
C ILE A 23 -9.27 -3.63 -23.42
N VAL A 24 -10.41 -2.93 -23.22
CA VAL A 24 -11.30 -2.24 -24.22
C VAL A 24 -12.46 -1.56 -23.47
N ALA A 25 -13.05 -0.39 -23.78
CA ALA A 25 -13.04 0.56 -24.89
C ALA A 25 -13.28 1.99 -24.30
N SER A 26 -12.80 3.08 -24.91
CA SER A 26 -13.65 3.97 -25.72
C SER A 26 -12.76 4.90 -26.56
N SER A 27 -13.07 4.98 -27.86
CA SER A 27 -12.10 5.12 -28.97
C SER A 27 -11.55 6.51 -29.29
N LEU A 28 -12.03 7.62 -28.74
CA LEU A 28 -11.58 8.95 -29.23
C LEU A 28 -10.73 9.73 -28.23
N VAL A 29 -10.96 9.59 -26.92
CA VAL A 29 -10.09 10.15 -25.87
C VAL A 29 -8.71 9.46 -25.88
N ARG A 30 -8.68 8.18 -26.27
CA ARG A 30 -7.47 7.37 -26.31
C ARG A 30 -6.50 7.81 -27.40
N PHE A 31 -6.97 8.38 -28.51
CA PHE A 31 -6.13 8.82 -29.63
C PHE A 31 -5.35 10.08 -29.29
N VAL A 32 -6.00 11.08 -28.70
CA VAL A 32 -5.34 12.33 -28.24
C VAL A 32 -4.34 12.03 -27.12
N TYR A 33 -4.73 11.17 -26.16
CA TYR A 33 -3.82 10.73 -25.10
C TYR A 33 -2.65 9.87 -25.62
N PHE A 34 -2.84 9.16 -26.74
CA PHE A 34 -1.80 8.32 -27.35
C PHE A 34 -0.76 9.14 -28.12
N VAL A 35 -1.16 10.19 -28.84
CA VAL A 35 -0.23 11.08 -29.55
C VAL A 35 0.64 11.86 -28.56
N GLU A 36 0.08 12.40 -27.47
CA GLU A 36 0.88 13.08 -26.43
C GLU A 36 1.85 12.13 -25.69
N LYS A 37 1.49 10.86 -25.54
CA LYS A 37 2.29 9.85 -24.83
C LYS A 37 3.40 9.22 -25.70
N GLN A 38 3.28 9.28 -27.04
CA GLN A 38 4.30 8.78 -27.99
C GLN A 38 5.43 9.78 -28.27
N ILE A 39 5.23 11.10 -28.08
CA ILE A 39 6.24 12.14 -28.43
C ILE A 39 7.04 12.64 -27.20
N ARG A 40 6.54 12.41 -25.97
CA ARG A 40 7.28 12.68 -24.72
C ARG A 40 8.66 12.01 -24.58
N PRO A 41 8.92 10.76 -25.05
CA PRO A 41 10.25 10.16 -24.91
C PRO A 41 11.32 10.75 -25.84
N TYR A 42 10.96 11.62 -26.79
CA TYR A 42 11.93 12.21 -27.72
C TYR A 42 12.47 13.57 -27.27
N LYS A 43 11.67 14.38 -26.56
CA LYS A 43 12.14 15.68 -26.03
C LYS A 43 13.07 15.60 -24.81
N PHE A 44 13.10 14.46 -24.10
CA PHE A 44 14.01 14.25 -22.96
C PHE A 44 15.33 13.56 -23.33
N ARG A 45 15.47 13.08 -24.57
CA ARG A 45 16.67 12.37 -25.04
C ARG A 45 17.77 13.29 -25.58
N LEU A 46 17.46 14.57 -25.86
CA LEU A 46 18.45 15.56 -26.29
C LEU A 46 19.22 16.19 -25.11
N PHE A 47 18.65 16.22 -23.90
CA PHE A 47 19.34 16.71 -22.69
C PHE A 47 20.23 15.65 -22.00
N GLY A 48 20.06 14.37 -22.34
CA GLY A 48 20.81 13.26 -21.75
C GLY A 48 22.21 13.05 -22.32
N LEU A 49 22.51 13.62 -23.50
CA LEU A 49 23.82 13.50 -24.15
C LEU A 49 24.88 14.42 -23.51
N LEU A 50 24.48 15.44 -22.75
CA LEU A 50 25.37 16.45 -22.14
C LEU A 50 25.77 16.15 -20.67
N LYS A 51 25.29 15.05 -20.07
CA LYS A 51 25.70 14.63 -18.71
C LYS A 51 26.66 13.44 -18.68
N HIS A 52 27.21 13.03 -19.83
CA HIS A 52 28.16 11.92 -19.93
C HIS A 52 29.59 12.26 -19.51
N LEU A 53 29.81 13.34 -18.76
CA LEU A 53 31.11 13.77 -18.27
C LEU A 53 31.05 14.28 -16.83
N ARG A 54 30.68 13.41 -15.88
CA ARG A 54 31.10 13.51 -14.48
C ARG A 54 30.61 12.28 -13.70
N GLY A 55 31.56 11.38 -13.44
CA GLY A 55 31.32 10.14 -12.72
C GLY A 55 30.82 10.35 -11.29
N VAL A 56 29.99 9.40 -10.84
CA VAL A 56 29.83 9.02 -9.45
C VAL A 56 29.55 7.52 -9.45
N GLN A 57 30.40 6.76 -8.74
CA GLN A 57 30.23 5.33 -8.52
C GLN A 57 28.88 5.06 -7.85
N LEU A 58 27.98 4.33 -8.52
CA LEU A 58 26.72 3.91 -7.92
C LEU A 58 26.97 2.64 -7.11
N GLY A 59 27.15 2.82 -5.80
CA GLY A 59 27.14 1.75 -4.82
C GLY A 59 25.91 0.86 -5.00
N LYS A 60 26.16 -0.45 -5.06
CA LYS A 60 25.21 -1.54 -5.14
C LYS A 60 24.19 -1.46 -4.00
N LEU A 61 23.06 -0.77 -4.20
CA LEU A 61 21.92 -0.87 -3.30
C LEU A 61 21.33 -2.27 -3.45
N ARG A 62 21.84 -3.19 -2.62
CA ARG A 62 21.22 -4.50 -2.40
C ARG A 62 19.78 -4.24 -1.96
N ALA A 63 18.82 -4.68 -2.77
CA ALA A 63 17.47 -4.92 -2.31
C ALA A 63 17.58 -5.94 -1.16
N SER A 64 17.48 -5.44 0.07
CA SER A 64 17.42 -6.29 1.25
C SER A 64 16.09 -7.03 1.19
N CYS A 65 16.15 -8.31 0.83
CA CYS A 65 15.12 -9.27 1.18
C CYS A 65 15.09 -9.34 2.71
N SER A 66 14.28 -8.51 3.37
CA SER A 66 14.16 -8.55 4.82
C SER A 66 13.64 -9.93 5.25
N ALA A 67 14.53 -10.71 5.84
CA ALA A 67 14.23 -11.96 6.51
C ALA A 67 13.27 -11.70 7.68
N GLY A 68 12.10 -12.35 7.67
CA GLY A 68 11.15 -12.34 8.78
C GLY A 68 10.38 -11.04 9.00
N SER A 69 9.24 -11.14 9.68
CA SER A 69 8.58 -9.97 10.29
C SER A 69 9.46 -9.49 11.45
N THR A 70 9.82 -8.22 11.46
CA THR A 70 10.66 -7.66 12.53
C THR A 70 9.82 -7.33 13.77
N LEU A 71 8.52 -7.04 13.55
CA LEU A 71 7.57 -6.75 14.60
C LEU A 71 6.91 -8.03 15.15
N ARG A 72 6.64 -8.01 16.46
CA ARG A 72 5.93 -9.05 17.20
C ARG A 72 4.72 -8.47 17.90
N ALA A 73 3.75 -9.32 18.24
CA ALA A 73 2.64 -8.89 19.10
C ALA A 73 3.18 -8.36 20.43
N GLY A 74 2.62 -7.25 20.91
CA GLY A 74 3.09 -6.53 22.09
C GLY A 74 4.08 -5.40 21.81
N ASP A 75 4.71 -5.35 20.62
CA ASP A 75 5.63 -4.26 20.29
C ASP A 75 4.90 -2.91 20.22
N ARG A 76 5.50 -1.87 20.83
CA ARG A 76 5.06 -0.48 20.65
C ARG A 76 5.63 0.08 19.36
N VAL A 77 4.76 0.70 18.57
CA VAL A 77 5.12 1.25 17.26
C VAL A 77 4.48 2.62 17.06
N ARG A 78 5.21 3.53 16.41
CA ARG A 78 4.67 4.77 15.87
C ARG A 78 4.32 4.57 14.41
N ILE A 79 3.11 4.99 14.01
CA ILE A 79 2.74 5.07 12.61
C ILE A 79 3.50 6.25 12.00
N ARG A 80 4.20 6.03 10.88
CA ARG A 80 4.98 7.05 10.20
C ARG A 80 4.11 8.24 9.79
N SER A 81 4.76 9.37 9.51
CA SER A 81 4.07 10.58 9.09
C SER A 81 3.40 10.39 7.72
N LYS A 82 2.41 11.24 7.42
CA LYS A 82 1.71 11.24 6.14
C LYS A 82 2.68 11.33 4.95
N ARG A 83 3.68 12.21 5.04
CA ARG A 83 4.69 12.42 3.98
C ARG A 83 5.53 11.17 3.75
N GLU A 84 6.00 10.52 4.81
CA GLU A 84 6.79 9.29 4.70
C GLU A 84 5.98 8.15 4.10
N ILE A 85 4.73 7.97 4.54
CA ILE A 85 3.85 6.93 4.01
C ILE A 85 3.55 7.20 2.53
N LEU A 86 3.17 8.43 2.17
CA LEU A 86 2.92 8.80 0.76
C LEU A 86 4.12 8.50 -0.15
N ALA A 87 5.35 8.73 0.32
CA ALA A 87 6.56 8.41 -0.45
C ALA A 87 6.74 6.90 -0.72
N THR A 88 6.08 6.03 0.05
CA THR A 88 6.09 4.58 -0.18
C THR A 88 4.99 4.08 -1.12
N LEU A 89 3.95 4.88 -1.37
CA LEU A 89 2.78 4.43 -2.10
C LEU A 89 2.97 4.56 -3.62
N ASP A 90 2.41 3.61 -4.36
CA ASP A 90 2.27 3.71 -5.80
C ASP A 90 1.10 4.62 -6.22
N SER A 91 0.93 4.80 -7.53
CA SER A 91 -0.18 5.58 -8.13
C SER A 91 -1.60 5.13 -7.74
N ARG A 92 -1.75 3.96 -7.09
CA ARG A 92 -3.03 3.42 -6.62
C ARG A 92 -3.15 3.42 -5.10
N HIS A 93 -2.28 4.18 -4.41
CA HIS A 93 -2.19 4.21 -2.96
C HIS A 93 -1.88 2.85 -2.34
N ARG A 94 -0.98 2.07 -2.96
CA ARG A 94 -0.58 0.75 -2.46
C ARG A 94 0.91 0.64 -2.20
N LEU A 95 1.27 -0.17 -1.23
CA LEU A 95 2.64 -0.65 -1.04
C LEU A 95 2.66 -2.18 -1.15
N ARG A 96 3.33 -2.70 -2.19
CA ARG A 96 3.47 -4.15 -2.44
C ARG A 96 2.14 -4.90 -2.40
N GLY A 97 1.11 -4.33 -3.02
CA GLY A 97 -0.24 -4.91 -3.14
C GLY A 97 -1.20 -4.59 -1.98
N LEU A 98 -0.73 -4.05 -0.85
CA LEU A 98 -1.59 -3.62 0.25
C LEU A 98 -2.03 -2.16 0.06
N ARG A 99 -3.34 -1.90 0.03
CA ARG A 99 -3.92 -0.55 -0.08
C ARG A 99 -3.84 0.21 1.24
N PHE A 100 -3.34 1.43 1.17
CA PHE A 100 -3.48 2.42 2.24
C PHE A 100 -4.78 3.18 2.03
N MET A 101 -5.72 3.05 2.97
CA MET A 101 -7.06 3.66 2.84
C MET A 101 -7.09 5.08 3.40
N ASN A 102 -8.04 5.89 2.96
CA ASN A 102 -8.13 7.29 3.36
C ASN A 102 -8.37 7.45 4.86
N GLU A 103 -9.15 6.53 5.45
CA GLU A 103 -9.49 6.51 6.86
C GLU A 103 -8.27 6.21 7.75
N MET A 104 -7.21 5.64 7.18
CA MET A 104 -5.97 5.36 7.90
C MET A 104 -5.15 6.63 8.16
N TRP A 105 -5.35 7.71 7.39
CA TRP A 105 -4.57 8.95 7.52
C TRP A 105 -4.70 9.59 8.90
N LYS A 106 -5.86 9.45 9.56
CA LYS A 106 -6.12 10.05 10.88
C LYS A 106 -5.20 9.50 11.99
N TYR A 107 -4.59 8.33 11.78
CA TYR A 107 -3.70 7.67 12.74
C TYR A 107 -2.21 7.97 12.50
N CYS A 108 -1.85 8.71 11.45
CA CYS A 108 -0.44 9.01 11.17
C CYS A 108 0.19 9.77 12.34
N GLY A 109 1.40 9.37 12.75
CA GLY A 109 2.13 9.95 13.89
C GLY A 109 1.72 9.40 15.26
N GLN A 110 0.62 8.66 15.38
CA GLN A 110 0.16 8.08 16.64
C GLN A 110 0.95 6.83 17.02
N ILE A 111 0.97 6.54 18.33
CA ILE A 111 1.63 5.36 18.89
C ILE A 111 0.58 4.31 19.23
N HIS A 112 0.80 3.08 18.75
CA HIS A 112 -0.06 1.94 19.01
C HIS A 112 0.77 0.70 19.36
N THR A 113 0.09 -0.32 19.87
CA THR A 113 0.69 -1.62 20.13
C THR A 113 0.29 -2.60 19.04
N VAL A 114 1.24 -3.41 18.59
CA VAL A 114 0.98 -4.50 17.65
C VAL A 114 0.11 -5.56 18.33
N ARG A 115 -1.09 -5.79 17.79
CA ARG A 115 -2.01 -6.82 18.27
C ARG A 115 -1.62 -8.20 17.77
N LYS A 116 -1.38 -8.31 16.46
CA LYS A 116 -1.17 -9.59 15.77
C LYS A 116 -0.34 -9.39 14.52
N VAL A 117 0.61 -10.29 14.29
CA VAL A 117 1.30 -10.41 12.99
C VAL A 117 0.45 -11.29 12.07
N VAL A 118 0.10 -10.77 10.90
CA VAL A 118 -0.75 -11.46 9.94
C VAL A 118 0.11 -12.17 8.91
N ARG A 119 0.07 -13.50 8.93
CA ARG A 119 0.82 -14.35 7.98
C ARG A 119 -0.05 -14.90 6.85
N ARG A 120 -1.33 -15.16 7.13
CA ARG A 120 -2.26 -15.72 6.18
C ARG A 120 -3.65 -15.12 6.36
N ILE A 121 -4.35 -14.94 5.25
CA ILE A 121 -5.76 -14.50 5.20
C ILE A 121 -6.50 -15.29 4.13
N VAL A 122 -7.82 -15.38 4.24
CA VAL A 122 -8.66 -15.81 3.12
C VAL A 122 -9.11 -14.57 2.36
N ASP A 123 -8.87 -14.51 1.05
CA ASP A 123 -9.51 -13.50 0.21
C ASP A 123 -10.93 -13.95 -0.11
N GLU A 124 -11.90 -13.29 0.50
CA GLU A 124 -13.33 -13.53 0.34
C GLU A 124 -13.83 -13.38 -1.10
N ASN A 125 -13.12 -12.63 -1.95
CA ASN A 125 -13.54 -12.43 -3.34
C ASN A 125 -13.32 -13.67 -4.21
N VAL A 126 -12.26 -14.41 -3.91
CA VAL A 126 -11.82 -15.58 -4.70
C VAL A 126 -11.82 -16.88 -3.88
N TYR A 127 -12.19 -16.81 -2.60
CA TYR A 127 -12.17 -17.92 -1.64
C TYR A 127 -10.86 -18.70 -1.63
N ARG A 128 -9.73 -17.98 -1.59
CA ARG A 128 -8.39 -18.59 -1.52
C ARG A 128 -7.59 -18.01 -0.37
N GLU A 129 -6.82 -18.88 0.28
CA GLU A 129 -5.83 -18.46 1.26
C GLU A 129 -4.66 -17.74 0.57
N LYS A 130 -4.19 -16.65 1.18
CA LYS A 130 -3.07 -15.85 0.73
C LYS A 130 -2.06 -15.73 1.85
N THR A 131 -0.79 -15.91 1.52
CA THR A 131 0.32 -15.65 2.44
C THR A 131 0.77 -14.20 2.32
N LEU A 132 0.92 -13.53 3.46
CA LEU A 132 1.34 -12.13 3.58
C LEU A 132 2.70 -12.05 4.29
N ARG A 133 3.46 -10.99 3.98
CA ARG A 133 4.75 -10.70 4.62
C ARG A 133 4.81 -9.26 5.11
N GLY A 134 5.25 -9.09 6.35
CA GLY A 134 5.38 -7.79 7.00
C GLY A 134 4.06 -7.05 7.06
N VAL A 135 3.02 -7.73 7.52
CA VAL A 135 1.68 -7.16 7.75
C VAL A 135 1.27 -7.42 9.19
N VAL A 136 0.78 -6.39 9.86
CA VAL A 136 0.34 -6.46 11.25
C VAL A 136 -1.02 -5.80 11.43
N ILE A 137 -1.70 -6.15 12.52
CA ILE A 137 -2.89 -5.46 13.03
C ILE A 137 -2.48 -4.71 14.29
N LEU A 138 -2.92 -3.46 14.42
CA LEU A 138 -2.68 -2.61 15.59
C LEU A 138 -3.90 -2.61 16.52
N ASN A 139 -3.67 -2.43 17.82
CA ASN A 139 -4.74 -2.32 18.81
C ASN A 139 -5.53 -1.02 18.64
N GLY A 140 -6.86 -1.13 18.77
CA GLY A 140 -7.77 0.02 18.77
C GLY A 140 -8.03 0.65 17.40
N LEU A 141 -7.49 0.08 16.31
CA LEU A 141 -7.62 0.65 14.97
C LEU A 141 -8.57 -0.18 14.09
N PHE A 142 -9.71 0.44 13.75
CA PHE A 142 -10.81 -0.20 13.03
C PHE A 142 -11.35 0.70 11.92
N CYS A 143 -11.89 0.07 10.88
CA CYS A 143 -12.68 0.73 9.86
C CYS A 143 -14.06 1.07 10.41
N GLU A 144 -14.41 2.35 10.37
CA GLU A 144 -15.71 2.90 10.78
C GLU A 144 -16.65 3.09 9.57
N GLY A 145 -16.28 2.58 8.40
CA GLY A 145 -16.91 2.90 7.11
C GLY A 145 -15.95 3.64 6.18
N THR A 146 -16.28 3.71 4.89
CA THR A 146 -15.52 4.50 3.91
C THR A 146 -16.36 5.67 3.40
N ALA A 147 -15.75 6.57 2.64
CA ALA A 147 -16.49 7.65 1.97
C ALA A 147 -17.64 7.12 1.09
N GLU A 148 -17.44 5.97 0.43
CA GLU A 148 -18.47 5.32 -0.38
C GLU A 148 -19.50 4.56 0.45
N PHE A 149 -19.10 4.06 1.64
CA PHE A 149 -19.94 3.25 2.52
C PHE A 149 -19.80 3.69 3.98
N PRO A 150 -20.38 4.84 4.37
CA PRO A 150 -20.18 5.43 5.69
C PRO A 150 -20.88 4.65 6.83
N HIS A 151 -21.89 3.84 6.52
CA HIS A 151 -22.69 3.09 7.50
C HIS A 151 -22.34 1.60 7.50
N CYS A 152 -21.05 1.26 7.64
CA CYS A 152 -20.58 -0.12 7.58
C CYS A 152 -20.34 -0.71 8.98
N ASP A 153 -21.22 -1.59 9.45
CA ASP A 153 -21.13 -2.22 10.78
C ASP A 153 -20.12 -3.37 10.89
N ARG A 154 -19.26 -3.57 9.87
CA ARG A 154 -18.32 -4.71 9.87
C ARG A 154 -17.14 -4.54 10.81
N THR A 155 -16.83 -3.31 11.24
CA THR A 155 -15.75 -2.99 12.19
C THR A 155 -14.44 -3.72 11.88
N CYS A 156 -14.03 -3.69 10.61
CA CYS A 156 -12.88 -4.46 10.14
C CYS A 156 -11.56 -3.90 10.69
N HIS A 157 -10.61 -4.76 11.03
CA HIS A 157 -9.26 -4.33 11.36
C HIS A 157 -8.50 -3.76 10.17
N PHE A 158 -7.70 -2.73 10.39
CA PHE A 158 -6.71 -2.31 9.42
C PHE A 158 -5.45 -3.20 9.46
N PHE A 159 -5.01 -3.60 8.28
CA PHE A 159 -3.71 -4.16 7.97
C PHE A 159 -2.70 -3.04 7.73
N TRP A 160 -1.58 -3.13 8.43
CA TRP A 160 -0.48 -2.19 8.36
C TRP A 160 0.76 -2.90 7.83
N LYS A 161 1.42 -2.33 6.82
CA LYS A 161 2.78 -2.74 6.44
C LYS A 161 3.76 -2.34 7.53
N GLU A 162 4.71 -3.21 7.84
CA GLU A 162 5.81 -2.88 8.77
C GLU A 162 6.59 -1.64 8.31
N ASP A 163 6.70 -1.40 6.99
CA ASP A 163 7.36 -0.22 6.42
C ASP A 163 6.69 1.12 6.79
N TRP A 164 5.40 1.10 7.15
CA TRP A 164 4.67 2.28 7.61
C TRP A 164 4.79 2.50 9.12
N LEU A 165 5.51 1.61 9.81
CA LEU A 165 5.63 1.61 11.25
C LEU A 165 7.10 1.83 11.64
N GLN A 166 7.28 2.47 12.77
CA GLN A 166 8.58 2.62 13.42
C GLN A 166 8.48 1.98 14.80
N LYS A 167 9.30 0.96 15.07
CA LYS A 167 9.39 0.37 16.40
C LYS A 167 9.93 1.39 17.38
N ILE A 168 9.24 1.55 18.51
CA ILE A 168 9.71 2.37 19.61
C ILE A 168 10.32 1.42 20.62
N HIS A 169 11.56 1.69 21.00
CA HIS A 169 12.16 1.10 22.17
C HIS A 169 11.91 2.06 23.32
N ASP A 170 11.27 1.58 24.37
CA ASP A 170 11.23 2.31 25.62
C ASP A 170 12.68 2.32 26.13
N GLY A 171 13.39 3.42 25.92
CA GLY A 171 14.72 3.61 26.49
C GLY A 171 14.58 3.56 28.00
N PHE A 172 15.23 2.59 28.63
CA PHE A 172 15.60 2.74 30.04
C PHE A 172 16.62 3.87 30.09
N GLU A 173 16.14 5.07 30.41
CA GLU A 173 16.98 6.16 30.85
C GLU A 173 17.32 5.84 32.32
N SER A 174 18.51 5.27 32.52
CA SER A 174 19.08 4.90 33.82
C SER A 174 19.57 6.12 34.59
#